data_AF-M2LF11-F1
#
_entry.id   AF-M2LF11-F1
#
_cell.length_a   1.000
_cell.length_b   1.000
_cell.length_c   1.000
_cell.angle_alpha   90.00
_cell.angle_beta   90.00
_cell.angle_gamma   90.00
#
_symmetry.space_group_name_H-M   'P 1'
#
loop_
_entity.id
_entity.type
_entity.pdbx_description
1 polymer ?
#
loop_
_entity_poly.entity_id
_entity_poly.type
_entity_poly.pdbx_seq_one_letter_code
_entity_poly.pdbx_strand_id
1 'polypeptide(L)'
;MPMLEMEEVPSGLQGKQLRWLLHASEIFFPRLNATYTLANLVLTVTCYLNRKTSREAAMKLPYVGAATAFGVATTAYALGIMAPINTVMKKMSMNLERDQDDEKSHKELRAQQKTWKAFNIGRALCMLSCAIAGAIGLLV
;
A
#
# COMPACT_ATOMS: atom_id res chain seq x y z
N MET A 1 -0.62 0.70 13.12
CA MET A 1 -1.79 0.18 13.84
C MET A 1 -1.32 -0.35 15.19
N PRO A 2 -1.44 0.43 16.28
CA PRO A 2 -0.96 0.04 17.60
C PRO A 2 -1.77 -1.10 18.25
N MET A 3 -3.00 -1.35 17.78
CA MET A 3 -3.90 -2.38 18.30
C MET A 3 -3.55 -3.83 17.86
N LEU A 4 -2.70 -3.98 16.84
CA LEU A 4 -2.21 -5.30 16.38
C LEU A 4 -1.13 -5.89 17.31
N GLU A 5 -0.63 -5.12 18.28
CA GLU A 5 0.47 -5.50 19.18
C GLU A 5 0.03 -5.57 20.66
N MET A 6 -1.26 -5.36 20.96
CA MET A 6 -1.75 -5.50 22.33
C MET A 6 -1.76 -6.97 22.71
N GLU A 7 -0.74 -7.44 23.43
CA GLU A 7 -0.68 -8.83 23.93
C GLU A 7 -1.89 -9.19 24.80
N GLU A 8 -2.54 -8.18 25.39
CA GLU A 8 -3.74 -8.29 26.20
C GLU A 8 -5.00 -8.65 25.38
N VAL A 9 -4.99 -8.44 24.06
CA VAL A 9 -6.15 -8.73 23.21
C VAL A 9 -6.02 -10.13 22.60
N PRO A 10 -7.00 -11.02 22.78
CA PRO A 10 -7.01 -12.34 22.17
C PRO A 10 -6.77 -12.26 20.65
N SER A 11 -5.86 -13.08 20.14
CA SER A 11 -5.44 -13.04 18.73
C SER A 11 -6.60 -13.29 17.75
N GLY A 12 -7.64 -14.02 18.17
CA GLY A 12 -8.86 -14.22 17.38
C GLY A 12 -9.63 -12.92 17.13
N LEU A 13 -9.69 -12.03 18.13
CA LEU A 13 -10.30 -10.70 17.99
C LEU A 13 -9.44 -9.77 17.13
N GLN A 14 -8.12 -9.82 17.32
CA GLN A 14 -7.17 -9.10 16.45
C GLN A 14 -7.27 -9.58 15.00
N GLY A 15 -7.41 -10.89 14.78
CA GLY A 15 -7.61 -11.50 13.47
C GLY A 15 -8.89 -11.00 12.79
N LYS A 16 -10.01 -10.95 13.52
CA LYS A 16 -11.28 -10.40 13.00
C LYS A 16 -11.18 -8.94 12.58
N GLN A 17 -10.61 -8.08 13.42
CA GLN A 17 -10.40 -6.67 13.08
C GLN A 17 -9.41 -6.50 11.93
N LEU A 18 -8.33 -7.26 11.91
CA LEU A 18 -7.37 -7.26 10.82
C LEU A 18 -8.04 -7.63 9.51
N ARG A 19 -8.89 -8.66 9.47
CA ARG A 19 -9.65 -8.99 8.26
C ARG A 19 -10.56 -7.86 7.82
N TRP A 20 -11.26 -7.22 8.76
CA TRP A 20 -12.15 -6.10 8.44
C TRP A 20 -11.37 -4.92 7.84
N LEU A 21 -10.24 -4.56 8.45
CA LEU A 21 -9.35 -3.51 7.97
C LEU A 21 -8.72 -3.85 6.62
N LEU A 22 -8.29 -5.09 6.43
CA LEU A 22 -7.77 -5.58 5.15
C LEU A 22 -8.85 -5.53 4.07
N HIS A 23 -10.07 -5.95 4.37
CA HIS A 23 -11.18 -5.93 3.43
C HIS A 23 -11.58 -4.50 3.03
N ALA A 24 -11.67 -3.59 3.99
CA ALA A 24 -11.87 -2.17 3.70
C ALA A 24 -10.72 -1.62 2.86
N SER A 25 -9.48 -1.97 3.18
CA SER A 25 -8.31 -1.51 2.43
C SER A 25 -8.27 -2.03 0.99
N GLU A 26 -8.71 -3.27 0.76
CA GLU A 26 -8.78 -3.90 -0.56
C GLU A 26 -9.82 -3.23 -1.48
N ILE A 27 -10.87 -2.64 -0.93
CA ILE A 27 -11.91 -1.96 -1.71
C ILE A 27 -11.48 -0.53 -2.07
N PHE A 28 -10.94 0.20 -1.10
CA PHE A 28 -10.67 1.64 -1.25
C PHE A 28 -9.30 1.96 -1.85
N PHE A 29 -8.21 1.37 -1.35
CA PHE A 29 -6.86 1.76 -1.74
C PHE A 29 -6.52 1.45 -3.21
N PRO A 30 -6.88 0.28 -3.78
CA PRO A 30 -6.56 -0.01 -5.17
C PRO A 30 -7.22 0.96 -6.14
N ARG A 31 -8.49 1.32 -5.89
CA ARG A 31 -9.24 2.27 -6.73
C ARG A 31 -8.62 3.66 -6.67
N LEU A 32 -8.35 4.15 -5.47
CA LEU A 32 -7.72 5.45 -5.25
C LEU A 32 -6.33 5.53 -5.91
N ASN A 33 -5.51 4.49 -5.70
CA ASN A 33 -4.17 4.44 -6.26
C ASN A 33 -4.20 4.32 -7.79
N ALA A 34 -5.14 3.56 -8.35
CA ALA A 34 -5.33 3.44 -9.80
C ALA A 34 -5.73 4.78 -10.43
N THR A 35 -6.70 5.50 -9.85
CA THR A 35 -7.11 6.82 -10.36
C THR A 35 -5.97 7.82 -10.33
N TYR A 36 -5.19 7.85 -9.26
CA TYR A 36 -4.05 8.76 -9.13
C TYR A 36 -2.89 8.40 -10.07
N THR A 37 -2.58 7.11 -10.20
CA THR A 37 -1.54 6.62 -11.12
C THR A 37 -1.92 6.93 -12.57
N LEU A 38 -3.19 6.77 -12.94
CA LEU A 38 -3.68 7.11 -14.27
C LEU A 38 -3.59 8.62 -14.54
N ALA A 39 -3.99 9.45 -13.57
CA ALA A 39 -3.88 10.91 -13.70
C ALA A 39 -2.41 11.35 -13.89
N ASN A 40 -1.48 10.81 -13.09
CA ASN A 40 -0.04 11.07 -13.24
C ASN A 40 0.49 10.59 -14.60
N LEU A 41 0.01 9.44 -15.10
CA LEU A 41 0.39 8.92 -16.41
C LEU A 41 -0.07 9.86 -17.53
N VAL A 42 -1.32 10.31 -17.51
CA VAL A 42 -1.87 11.27 -18.49
C VAL A 42 -1.07 12.57 -18.46
N LEU A 43 -0.76 13.10 -17.28
CA LEU A 43 0.06 14.30 -17.12
C LEU A 43 1.49 14.09 -17.65
N THR A 44 2.08 12.92 -17.40
CA THR A 44 3.42 12.57 -17.89
C THR A 44 3.45 12.53 -19.42
N VAL A 45 2.47 11.87 -20.04
CA VAL A 45 2.34 11.80 -21.50
C VAL A 45 2.13 13.20 -22.08
N THR A 46 1.27 14.00 -21.47
CA THR A 46 0.99 15.37 -21.93
C THR A 46 2.23 16.27 -21.84
N CYS A 47 2.96 16.20 -20.72
CA CYS A 47 4.22 16.93 -20.55
C CYS A 47 5.28 16.44 -21.55
N TYR A 48 5.35 15.13 -21.79
CA TYR A 48 6.29 14.56 -22.74
C TYR A 48 6.02 15.04 -24.17
N LEU A 49 4.76 15.07 -24.62
CA LEU A 49 4.39 15.53 -25.95
C LEU A 49 4.68 17.02 -26.15
N ASN A 50 4.45 17.85 -25.12
CA ASN A 50 4.64 19.30 -25.19
C ASN A 50 6.03 19.77 -24.72
N ARG A 51 6.96 18.86 -24.42
CA ARG A 51 8.28 19.18 -23.84
C ARG A 51 9.13 20.13 -24.70
N LYS A 52 8.90 20.16 -26.02
CA LYS A 52 9.66 21.01 -26.95
C LYS A 52 9.01 22.38 -27.19
N THR A 53 7.71 22.48 -26.94
CA THR A 53 6.90 23.68 -27.19
C THR A 53 6.64 24.48 -25.92
N SER A 54 6.71 23.86 -24.75
CA SER A 54 6.52 24.50 -23.45
C SER A 54 7.67 24.20 -22.50
N ARG A 55 8.33 25.26 -22.00
CA ARG A 55 9.37 25.16 -20.97
C ARG A 55 8.83 24.56 -19.68
N GLU A 56 7.61 24.93 -19.30
CA GLU A 56 6.90 24.39 -18.13
C GLU A 56 6.74 22.87 -18.23
N ALA A 57 6.30 22.38 -19.40
CA ALA A 57 6.14 20.94 -19.63
C ALA A 57 7.48 20.19 -19.50
N ALA A 58 8.58 20.77 -19.97
CA ALA A 58 9.92 20.17 -19.85
C ALA A 58 10.41 20.14 -18.39
N MET A 59 10.16 21.19 -17.60
CA MET A 59 10.55 21.27 -16.20
C MET A 59 9.74 20.32 -15.30
N LYS A 60 8.43 20.17 -15.57
CA LYS A 60 7.53 19.31 -14.80
C LYS A 60 7.71 17.82 -15.10
N LEU A 61 8.10 17.47 -16.32
CA LEU A 61 8.23 16.09 -16.80
C LEU A 61 8.98 15.14 -15.87
N PRO A 62 10.19 15.45 -15.33
CA PRO A 62 10.90 14.53 -14.44
C PRO A 62 10.12 14.25 -13.14
N TYR A 63 9.42 15.24 -12.60
CA TYR A 63 8.67 15.12 -11.36
C TYR A 63 7.38 14.33 -11.53
N VAL A 64 6.60 14.63 -12.57
CA VAL A 64 5.36 13.90 -12.88
C VAL A 64 5.68 12.46 -13.34
N GLY A 65 6.79 12.27 -14.07
CA GLY A 65 7.31 10.96 -14.44
C GLY A 65 7.71 10.13 -13.20
N ALA A 66 8.45 10.73 -12.27
CA ALA A 66 8.79 10.09 -10.99
C ALA A 66 7.54 9.76 -10.17
N ALA A 67 6.57 10.66 -10.10
CA ALA A 67 5.29 10.41 -9.43
C ALA A 67 4.57 9.20 -10.07
N THR A 68 4.50 9.12 -11.40
CA THR A 68 3.93 7.94 -12.08
C THR A 68 4.67 6.66 -11.71
N ALA A 69 6.01 6.67 -11.75
CA ALA A 69 6.83 5.51 -11.40
C ALA A 69 6.60 5.04 -9.95
N PHE A 70 6.55 5.96 -8.98
CA PHE A 70 6.27 5.62 -7.59
C PHE A 70 4.83 5.12 -7.37
N GLY A 71 3.85 5.62 -8.14
CA GLY A 71 2.47 5.12 -8.12
C GLY A 71 2.37 3.66 -8.61
N VAL A 72 3.08 3.35 -9.71
CA VAL A 72 3.20 1.97 -10.22
C VAL A 72 3.95 1.08 -9.23
N ALA A 73 5.08 1.55 -8.68
CA ALA A 73 5.85 0.81 -7.69
C ALA A 73 5.03 0.50 -6.44
N THR A 74 4.22 1.45 -5.96
CA THR A 74 3.30 1.24 -4.84
C THR A 74 2.32 0.11 -5.13
N THR A 75 1.75 0.08 -6.34
CA THR A 75 0.83 -0.98 -6.76
C THR A 75 1.53 -2.34 -6.82
N ALA A 76 2.70 -2.38 -7.47
CA ALA A 76 3.50 -3.60 -7.60
C ALA A 76 3.90 -4.14 -6.22
N TYR A 77 4.28 -3.27 -5.30
CA TYR A 77 4.63 -3.64 -3.93
C TYR A 77 3.42 -4.19 -3.16
N ALA A 78 2.26 -3.54 -3.28
CA ALA A 78 1.04 -3.98 -2.62
C ALA A 78 0.58 -5.36 -3.11
N LEU A 79 0.59 -5.59 -4.43
CA LEU A 79 0.17 -6.86 -5.02
C LEU A 79 1.21 -7.98 -4.84
N GLY A 80 2.50 -7.66 -4.99
CA GLY A 80 3.58 -8.65 -4.96
C GLY A 80 3.97 -9.09 -3.54
N ILE A 81 3.93 -8.19 -2.56
CA ILE A 81 4.44 -8.45 -1.21
C ILE A 81 3.31 -8.48 -0.18
N MET A 82 2.43 -7.48 -0.19
CA MET A 82 1.43 -7.34 0.88
C MET A 82 0.24 -8.30 0.71
N ALA A 83 -0.23 -8.55 -0.52
CA ALA A 83 -1.37 -9.43 -0.78
C ALA A 83 -1.14 -10.90 -0.36
N PRO A 84 0.04 -11.52 -0.61
CA PRO A 84 0.36 -12.84 -0.06
C PRO A 84 0.32 -12.88 1.46
N ILE A 85 0.92 -11.89 2.13
CA ILE A 85 0.94 -11.80 3.60
C ILE A 85 -0.49 -11.66 4.15
N ASN A 86 -1.31 -10.82 3.53
CA ASN A 86 -2.74 -10.67 3.88
C ASN A 86 -3.50 -12.00 3.77
N THR A 87 -3.21 -12.79 2.75
CA THR A 87 -3.85 -14.09 2.52
C THR A 87 -3.48 -15.09 3.62
N VAL A 88 -2.20 -15.14 4.01
CA VAL A 88 -1.74 -15.98 5.13
C VAL A 88 -2.38 -15.55 6.44
N MET A 89 -2.41 -14.25 6.75
CA MET A 89 -3.04 -13.72 7.97
C MET A 89 -4.56 -14.00 8.00
N LYS A 90 -5.25 -13.89 6.85
CA LYS A 90 -6.66 -14.29 6.71
C LYS A 90 -6.84 -15.78 7.03
N LYS A 91 -5.98 -16.66 6.52
CA LYS A 91 -6.03 -18.11 6.80
C LYS A 91 -5.79 -18.43 8.28
N MET A 92 -4.75 -17.88 8.89
CA MET A 92 -4.41 -18.16 10.29
C MET A 92 -5.48 -17.65 11.24
N SER A 93 -6.04 -16.48 10.98
CA SER A 93 -7.18 -16.00 11.76
C SER A 93 -8.40 -16.92 11.63
N MET A 94 -8.63 -17.59 10.48
CA MET A 94 -9.79 -18.49 10.30
C MET A 94 -9.61 -19.78 11.09
N ASN A 95 -8.37 -20.25 11.20
CA ASN A 95 -8.04 -21.38 12.08
C ASN A 95 -8.31 -21.00 13.54
N LEU A 96 -7.87 -19.81 13.97
CA LEU A 96 -8.09 -19.31 15.34
C LEU A 96 -9.55 -19.03 15.69
N GLU A 97 -10.42 -18.82 14.70
CA GLU A 97 -11.87 -18.75 14.93
C GLU A 97 -12.49 -20.13 15.19
N ARG A 98 -11.88 -21.20 14.66
CA ARG A 98 -12.35 -22.59 14.81
C ARG A 98 -11.76 -23.27 16.03
N ASP A 99 -10.49 -22.97 16.33
CA ASP A 99 -9.74 -23.48 17.46
C ASP A 99 -8.94 -22.34 18.09
N GLN A 100 -9.43 -21.84 19.22
CA GLN A 100 -8.82 -20.69 19.90
C GLN A 100 -7.51 -21.04 20.60
N ASP A 101 -7.25 -22.33 20.84
CA ASP A 101 -6.08 -22.82 21.56
C ASP A 101 -4.95 -23.26 20.60
N ASP A 102 -5.11 -23.05 19.28
CA ASP A 102 -4.08 -23.34 18.27
C ASP A 102 -2.89 -22.37 18.37
N GLU A 103 -1.97 -22.68 19.31
CA GLU A 103 -0.78 -21.91 19.63
C GLU A 103 0.13 -21.68 18.41
N LYS A 104 0.12 -22.61 17.44
CA LYS A 104 0.87 -22.48 16.20
C LYS A 104 0.31 -21.36 15.34
N SER A 105 -1.01 -21.34 15.13
CA SER A 105 -1.68 -20.27 14.39
C SER A 105 -1.55 -18.90 15.07
N HIS A 106 -1.53 -18.86 16.42
CA HIS A 106 -1.25 -17.63 17.19
C HIS A 106 0.13 -17.07 16.88
N LYS A 107 1.17 -17.90 17.00
CA LYS A 107 2.57 -17.50 16.79
C LYS A 107 2.80 -17.06 15.35
N GLU A 108 2.23 -17.78 14.39
CA GLU A 108 2.37 -17.48 12.97
C GLU A 108 1.62 -16.20 12.58
N LEU A 109 0.42 -15.97 13.12
CA LEU A 109 -0.30 -14.71 12.91
C LEU A 109 0.50 -13.50 13.41
N ARG A 110 1.07 -13.57 14.62
CA ARG A 110 1.92 -12.49 15.18
C ARG A 110 3.17 -12.24 14.35
N ALA A 111 3.83 -13.31 13.89
CA ALA A 111 5.00 -13.19 13.02
C ALA A 111 4.65 -12.48 11.70
N GLN A 112 3.54 -12.86 11.08
CA GLN A 112 3.08 -12.23 9.84
C GLN A 112 2.64 -10.78 10.05
N GLN A 113 2.00 -10.43 11.17
CA GLN A 113 1.67 -9.03 11.51
C GLN A 113 2.93 -8.16 11.61
N LYS A 114 4.00 -8.66 12.25
CA LYS A 114 5.28 -7.95 12.35
C LYS A 114 5.92 -7.74 10.97
N THR A 115 5.95 -8.79 10.16
CA THR A 115 6.46 -8.74 8.78
C THR A 115 5.65 -7.77 7.92
N TRP A 116 4.33 -7.84 8.01
CA TRP A 116 3.42 -6.92 7.32
C TRP A 116 3.68 -5.46 7.69
N LYS A 117 3.88 -5.16 8.98
CA LYS A 117 4.19 -3.80 9.46
C LYS A 117 5.48 -3.28 8.83
N ALA A 118 6.54 -4.08 8.83
CA ALA A 118 7.83 -3.71 8.24
C ALA A 118 7.68 -3.38 6.74
N PHE A 119 7.00 -4.24 5.99
CA PHE A 119 6.76 -4.01 4.56
C PHE A 119 5.78 -2.87 4.28
N ASN A 120 4.82 -2.61 5.18
CA ASN A 120 3.90 -1.50 5.04
C ASN A 120 4.62 -0.13 5.13
N ILE A 121 5.74 -0.05 5.85
CA ILE A 121 6.59 1.15 5.86
C ILE A 121 7.18 1.39 4.47
N GLY A 122 7.68 0.34 3.81
CA GLY A 122 8.18 0.43 2.43
C GLY A 122 7.11 0.92 1.45
N ARG A 123 5.90 0.37 1.54
CA ARG A 123 4.75 0.84 0.77
C ARG A 123 4.42 2.31 1.05
N ALA A 124 4.41 2.70 2.32
CA ALA A 124 4.12 4.08 2.72
C ALA A 124 5.19 5.06 2.20
N LEU A 125 6.46 4.66 2.19
CA LEU A 125 7.54 5.44 1.59
C LEU A 125 7.30 5.66 0.10
N CYS A 126 6.92 4.62 -0.66
CA CYS A 126 6.58 4.80 -2.09
C CYS A 126 5.42 5.78 -2.29
N MET A 127 4.37 5.68 -1.47
CA MET A 127 3.22 6.59 -1.53
C MET A 127 3.62 8.03 -1.21
N LEU A 128 4.47 8.23 -0.19
CA LEU A 128 4.94 9.55 0.22
C LEU A 128 5.84 10.18 -0.85
N SER A 129 6.78 9.40 -1.40
CA SER A 129 7.64 9.84 -2.51
C SER A 129 6.82 10.20 -3.74
N CYS A 130 5.76 9.44 -4.04
CA CYS A 130 4.82 9.74 -5.11
C CYS A 130 4.13 11.09 -4.90
N ALA A 131 3.59 11.31 -3.70
CA ALA A 131 2.93 12.56 -3.34
C ALA A 131 3.86 13.77 -3.39
N ILE A 132 5.09 13.64 -2.87
CA ILE A 132 6.11 14.71 -2.89
C ILE A 132 6.49 15.04 -4.34
N ALA A 133 6.79 14.02 -5.16
CA ALA A 133 7.13 14.24 -6.57
C ALA A 133 5.97 14.90 -7.33
N GLY A 134 4.73 14.47 -7.09
CA GLY A 134 3.54 15.08 -7.69
C GLY A 134 3.35 16.53 -7.26
N ALA A 135 3.52 16.84 -5.97
CA ALA A 135 3.40 18.20 -5.45
C ALA A 135 4.47 19.13 -6.03
N ILE A 136 5.73 18.68 -6.11
CA ILE A 136 6.80 19.45 -6.73
C ILE A 136 6.50 19.70 -8.21
N GLY A 137 6.04 18.68 -8.95
CA GLY A 137 5.66 18.84 -10.37
C GLY A 137 4.45 19.76 -10.60
N LEU A 138 3.63 20.00 -9.58
CA LEU A 138 2.55 21.01 -9.66
C LEU A 138 3.07 22.42 -9.38
N LEU A 139 4.01 22.57 -8.44
CA LEU A 139 4.52 23.85 -7.96
C LEU A 139 5.64 24.47 -8.84
N VAL A 140 6.49 23.62 -9.41
CA VAL A 140 7.54 24.02 -10.38
C VAL A 140 6.93 24.13 -11.76
#